data_AF-A0A4Q3SIU9-F1
#
_entry.id   AF-A0A4Q3SIU9-F1
#
_cell.length_a   1.000
_cell.length_b   1.000
_cell.length_c   1.000
_cell.angle_alpha   90.00
_cell.angle_beta   90.00
_cell.angle_gamma   90.00
#
_symmetry.space_group_name_H-M   'P 1'
#
loop_
_entity.id
_entity.type
_entity.pdbx_description
1 polymer ?
#
loop_
_entity_poly.entity_id
_entity_poly.type
_entity_poly.pdbx_seq_one_letter_code
_entity_poly.pdbx_strand_id
1 'polypeptide(L)'
;TRHAVPHGDRSGVVIEPYLTDQWYVDAKVLAQPAIKAVEEGRTVFEPRHWEKTYFEWMRNIEPWCVSRQLWWGHRIPAWYGPDGKIFVEETEAAAQAAAREHYGRDEPLRQDEDVLDTWFSSGLWPFSTMGWPEKTSDLERFYPTSTLVTGFDIIFFWVARMMMMGLHFMGDVPFDRVFINALVRDAKGAKMSKSKGNVMDPLELVDQYGADALRFTLTAMSGQARDIKLSTQRIEGYRNFGTKLWNATRFTEMNGCARAEGFDPAQVKNTLNRWIVGETARTVQSMTKALDACAFDDVANGLYRFIWNTYCDWYVELAKPILNGADEAAKAETQATAAWALDVILKMLHPVMPFLTEELWAQTADLGAPRGEGMLITARWPDLAQSLVDPAAEAEIGLIIAAVSEGRSVKAELNVP
;
A
#
# COMPACT_ATOMS: atom_id res chain seq x y z
N THR A 1 -47.34 6.47 2.84
CA THR A 1 -46.09 6.81 3.57
C THR A 1 -45.03 5.78 3.23
N ARG A 2 -43.89 6.20 2.65
CA ARG A 2 -42.73 5.31 2.47
C ARG A 2 -41.90 5.37 3.75
N HIS A 3 -41.59 4.22 4.35
CA HIS A 3 -40.69 4.11 5.49
C HIS A 3 -39.55 3.15 5.15
N ALA A 4 -38.40 3.31 5.79
CA ALA A 4 -37.25 2.43 5.58
C ALA A 4 -37.43 1.14 6.38
N VAL A 5 -37.20 -0.01 5.74
CA VAL A 5 -37.25 -1.34 6.37
C VAL A 5 -35.83 -1.93 6.31
N PRO A 6 -35.26 -2.43 7.41
CA PRO A 6 -33.95 -3.09 7.40
C PRO A 6 -33.97 -4.38 6.60
N HIS A 7 -32.91 -4.64 5.84
CA HIS A 7 -32.73 -5.87 5.07
C HIS A 7 -31.35 -6.47 5.35
N GLY A 8 -31.22 -7.79 5.29
CA GLY A 8 -29.94 -8.47 5.42
C GLY A 8 -29.01 -8.09 4.27
N ASP A 9 -27.79 -7.66 4.57
CA ASP A 9 -26.84 -7.17 3.56
C ASP A 9 -26.48 -8.24 2.51
N ARG A 10 -26.47 -9.51 2.91
CA ARG A 10 -26.15 -10.64 2.01
C ARG A 10 -27.35 -11.18 1.23
N SER A 11 -28.51 -11.32 1.89
CA SER A 11 -29.70 -11.95 1.30
C SER A 11 -30.65 -10.96 0.64
N GLY A 12 -30.60 -9.69 1.03
CA GLY A 12 -31.57 -8.68 0.63
C GLY A 12 -32.98 -8.92 1.17
N VAL A 13 -33.17 -9.81 2.14
CA VAL A 13 -34.47 -10.13 2.75
C VAL A 13 -34.72 -9.21 3.96
N VAL A 14 -35.98 -8.85 4.20
CA VAL A 14 -36.40 -8.04 5.36
C VAL A 14 -35.95 -8.71 6.65
N ILE A 15 -35.35 -7.94 7.56
CA ILE A 15 -34.95 -8.42 8.88
C ILE A 15 -36.16 -8.35 9.83
N GLU A 16 -36.39 -9.44 10.56
CA GLU A 16 -37.37 -9.51 11.63
C GLU A 16 -36.65 -9.51 13.00
N PRO A 17 -37.01 -8.61 13.93
CA PRO A 17 -36.53 -8.69 15.30
C PRO A 17 -37.08 -9.96 15.97
N TYR A 18 -36.19 -10.83 16.44
CA TYR A 18 -36.56 -12.09 17.09
C TYR A 18 -35.74 -12.26 18.38
N LEU A 19 -36.43 -12.61 19.48
CA LEU A 19 -35.76 -12.83 20.76
C LEU A 19 -35.26 -14.28 20.81
N THR A 20 -33.94 -14.43 20.93
CA THR A 20 -33.26 -15.72 21.09
C THR A 20 -32.10 -15.56 22.06
N ASP A 21 -31.72 -16.64 22.72
CA ASP A 21 -30.52 -16.68 23.53
C ASP A 21 -29.30 -16.68 22.60
N GLN A 22 -28.34 -15.78 22.88
CA GLN A 22 -27.15 -15.57 22.06
C GLN A 22 -25.95 -15.22 22.96
N TRP A 23 -24.75 -15.44 22.44
CA TRP A 23 -23.49 -15.09 23.10
C TRP A 23 -23.10 -13.65 22.79
N TYR A 24 -22.82 -12.87 23.83
CA TYR A 24 -22.41 -11.47 23.72
C TYR A 24 -21.06 -11.23 24.40
N VAL A 25 -20.26 -10.38 23.76
CA VAL A 25 -19.07 -9.77 24.37
C VAL A 25 -19.43 -8.37 24.86
N ASP A 26 -18.97 -8.02 26.06
CA ASP A 26 -19.08 -6.66 26.59
C ASP A 26 -18.11 -5.72 25.87
N ALA A 27 -18.54 -5.27 24.69
CA ALA A 27 -17.76 -4.39 23.84
C ALA A 27 -17.57 -3.00 24.45
N LYS A 28 -18.44 -2.57 25.39
CA LYS A 28 -18.30 -1.26 26.06
C LYS A 28 -17.07 -1.24 26.97
N VAL A 29 -16.78 -2.36 27.64
CA VAL A 29 -15.54 -2.52 28.42
C VAL A 29 -14.32 -2.57 27.51
N LEU A 30 -14.36 -3.42 26.48
CA LEU A 30 -13.21 -3.61 25.58
C LEU A 30 -12.87 -2.35 24.75
N ALA A 31 -13.85 -1.50 24.45
CA ALA A 31 -13.66 -0.29 23.67
C ALA A 31 -12.87 0.80 24.41
N GLN A 32 -12.92 0.83 25.76
CA GLN A 32 -12.27 1.87 26.56
C GLN A 32 -10.75 1.98 26.33
N PRO A 33 -9.95 0.91 26.48
CA PRO A 33 -8.52 1.00 26.21
C PRO A 33 -8.22 1.32 24.74
N ALA A 34 -9.06 0.85 23.81
CA ALA A 34 -8.90 1.10 22.38
C ALA A 34 -9.14 2.57 22.00
N ILE A 35 -10.18 3.21 22.57
CA ILE A 35 -10.43 4.65 22.44
C ILE A 35 -9.23 5.43 22.97
N LYS A 36 -8.79 5.10 24.19
CA LYS A 36 -7.67 5.77 24.85
C LYS A 36 -6.38 5.68 24.05
N ALA A 37 -6.09 4.53 23.44
CA ALA A 37 -4.91 4.34 22.60
C ALA A 37 -4.83 5.33 21.42
N VAL A 38 -5.97 5.63 20.78
CA VAL A 38 -6.02 6.61 19.69
C VAL A 38 -5.98 8.04 20.22
N GLU A 39 -6.69 8.34 21.33
CA GLU A 39 -6.64 9.67 21.97
C GLU A 39 -5.23 10.06 22.43
N GLU A 40 -4.43 9.08 22.88
CA GLU A 40 -3.03 9.27 23.29
C GLU A 40 -2.03 9.25 22.13
N GLY A 41 -2.48 8.93 20.92
CA GLY A 41 -1.61 8.81 19.75
C GLY A 41 -0.72 7.57 19.72
N ARG A 42 -1.01 6.54 20.53
CA ARG A 42 -0.35 5.22 20.43
C ARG A 42 -0.72 4.49 19.15
N THR A 43 -1.91 4.78 18.62
CA THR A 43 -2.31 4.42 17.25
C THR A 43 -2.82 5.66 16.53
N VAL A 44 -2.26 5.99 15.37
CA VAL A 44 -2.65 7.16 14.56
C VAL A 44 -3.32 6.72 13.27
N PHE A 45 -4.44 7.36 12.90
CA PHE A 45 -5.06 7.13 11.59
C PHE A 45 -4.49 8.10 10.56
N GLU A 46 -4.24 7.58 9.36
CA GLU A 46 -3.82 8.37 8.21
C GLU A 46 -4.79 8.13 7.04
N PRO A 47 -5.55 9.16 6.60
CA PRO A 47 -5.59 10.52 7.16
C PRO A 47 -6.31 10.62 8.53
N ARG A 48 -5.88 11.56 9.38
CA ARG A 48 -6.42 11.76 10.75
C ARG A 48 -7.93 11.97 10.85
N HIS A 49 -8.60 12.45 9.80
CA HIS A 49 -10.05 12.68 9.87
C HIS A 49 -10.86 11.38 10.12
N TRP A 50 -10.30 10.21 9.81
CA TRP A 50 -10.95 8.91 10.08
C TRP A 50 -11.03 8.57 11.57
N GLU A 51 -10.24 9.22 12.43
CA GLU A 51 -10.38 9.12 13.88
C GLU A 51 -11.80 9.52 14.33
N LYS A 52 -12.41 10.51 13.66
CA LYS A 52 -13.79 10.91 13.96
C LYS A 52 -14.76 9.75 13.76
N THR A 53 -14.67 9.04 12.64
CA THR A 53 -15.49 7.86 12.37
C THR A 53 -15.21 6.75 13.36
N TYR A 54 -13.94 6.50 13.67
CA TYR A 54 -13.55 5.53 14.69
C TYR A 54 -14.19 5.85 16.05
N PHE A 55 -14.05 7.08 16.55
CA PHE A 55 -14.60 7.50 17.83
C PHE A 55 -16.12 7.49 17.87
N GLU A 56 -16.78 7.88 16.78
CA GLU A 56 -18.25 7.84 16.67
C GLU A 56 -18.78 6.42 16.88
N TRP A 57 -18.13 5.43 16.27
CA TRP A 57 -18.48 4.03 16.47
C TRP A 57 -18.10 3.49 17.85
N MET A 58 -16.88 3.77 18.31
CA MET A 58 -16.37 3.20 19.55
C MET A 58 -17.07 3.74 20.80
N ARG A 59 -17.47 5.02 20.80
CA ARG A 59 -18.17 5.64 21.94
C ARG A 59 -19.65 5.26 22.02
N ASN A 60 -20.25 4.82 20.90
CA ASN A 60 -21.64 4.36 20.82
C ASN A 60 -21.74 2.83 20.65
N ILE A 61 -20.70 2.09 21.00
CA ILE A 61 -20.65 0.64 20.77
C ILE A 61 -21.68 -0.09 21.66
N GLU A 62 -22.42 -1.01 21.05
CA GLU A 62 -23.37 -1.88 21.76
C GLU A 62 -22.77 -3.27 22.01
N PRO A 63 -23.34 -4.06 22.94
CA PRO A 63 -22.93 -5.44 23.17
C PRO A 63 -22.81 -6.21 21.85
N TRP A 64 -21.66 -6.84 21.65
CA TRP A 64 -21.37 -7.50 20.38
C TRP A 64 -21.87 -8.94 20.44
N CYS A 65 -22.94 -9.23 19.72
CA CYS A 65 -23.40 -10.60 19.49
C CYS A 65 -22.36 -11.36 18.66
N VAL A 66 -21.72 -12.37 19.26
CA VAL A 66 -20.65 -13.17 18.64
C VAL A 66 -21.13 -14.54 18.17
N SER A 67 -22.29 -15.02 18.57
CA SER A 67 -22.84 -16.29 18.08
C SER A 67 -23.57 -16.14 16.75
N ARG A 68 -23.49 -17.16 15.91
CA ARG A 68 -24.13 -17.24 14.59
C ARG A 68 -24.67 -18.65 14.36
N GLN A 69 -25.92 -18.75 13.92
CA GLN A 69 -26.55 -20.00 13.51
C GLN A 69 -26.15 -20.35 12.05
N LEU A 70 -24.85 -20.51 11.84
CA LEU A 70 -24.24 -20.83 10.54
C LEU A 70 -23.47 -22.14 10.64
N TRP A 71 -23.34 -22.84 9.51
CA TRP A 71 -22.55 -24.08 9.47
C TRP A 71 -21.05 -23.84 9.35
N TRP A 72 -20.63 -22.64 8.93
CA TRP A 72 -19.23 -22.31 8.71
C TRP A 72 -18.75 -21.27 9.71
N GLY A 73 -17.81 -21.67 10.57
CA GLY A 73 -17.15 -20.83 11.56
C GLY A 73 -16.53 -21.68 12.67
N HIS A 74 -15.87 -21.04 13.62
CA HIS A 74 -15.32 -21.72 14.80
C HIS A 74 -16.46 -22.03 15.77
N ARG A 75 -16.67 -23.29 16.10
CA ARG A 75 -17.74 -23.71 17.03
C ARG A 75 -17.50 -23.11 18.41
N ILE A 76 -18.55 -22.57 19.03
CA ILE A 76 -18.43 -21.96 20.35
C ILE A 76 -18.00 -23.04 21.36
N PRO A 77 -16.95 -22.79 22.17
CA PRO A 77 -16.47 -23.73 23.16
C PRO A 77 -17.33 -23.67 24.44
N ALA A 78 -18.63 -23.91 24.30
CA ALA A 78 -19.60 -23.96 25.39
C ALA A 78 -20.39 -25.27 25.32
N TRP A 79 -20.61 -25.91 26.46
CA TRP A 79 -21.34 -27.16 26.60
C TRP A 79 -22.47 -27.01 27.61
N TYR A 80 -23.61 -27.61 27.28
CA TYR A 80 -24.81 -27.65 28.12
C TYR A 80 -24.90 -29.00 28.82
N GLY A 81 -25.03 -28.95 30.15
CA GLY A 81 -25.42 -30.10 30.97
C GLY A 81 -26.91 -30.41 30.89
N PRO A 82 -27.37 -31.51 31.51
CA PRO A 82 -28.75 -31.99 31.40
C PRO A 82 -29.80 -31.04 32.01
N ASP A 83 -29.40 -30.15 32.91
CA ASP A 83 -30.25 -29.13 33.54
C ASP A 83 -30.11 -27.74 32.88
N GLY A 84 -29.37 -27.63 31.78
CA GLY A 84 -29.09 -26.37 31.09
C GLY A 84 -27.91 -25.58 31.67
N LYS A 85 -27.19 -26.10 32.67
CA LYS A 85 -25.94 -25.48 33.14
C LYS A 85 -24.92 -25.39 32.00
N ILE A 86 -24.26 -24.24 31.89
CA ILE A 86 -23.27 -23.96 30.86
C ILE A 86 -21.85 -24.14 31.41
N PHE A 87 -21.02 -24.84 30.66
CA PHE A 87 -19.58 -25.05 30.90
C PHE A 87 -18.80 -24.49 29.71
N VAL A 88 -17.87 -23.56 29.91
CA VAL A 88 -17.09 -22.92 28.84
C VAL A 88 -15.62 -23.28 29.04
N GLU A 89 -15.05 -24.08 28.13
CA GLU A 89 -13.73 -24.68 28.29
C GLU A 89 -13.02 -24.85 26.94
N GLU A 90 -11.69 -24.89 26.90
CA GLU A 90 -10.96 -25.02 25.63
C GLU A 90 -11.20 -26.36 24.91
N THR A 91 -11.57 -27.40 25.65
CA THR A 91 -11.78 -28.75 25.11
C THR A 91 -12.98 -29.45 25.76
N GLU A 92 -13.56 -30.41 25.05
CA GLU A 92 -14.65 -31.23 25.59
C GLU A 92 -14.22 -32.03 26.84
N ALA A 93 -12.97 -32.50 26.89
CA ALA A 93 -12.46 -33.21 28.06
C ALA A 93 -12.41 -32.30 29.31
N ALA A 94 -12.02 -31.04 29.15
CA ALA A 94 -12.06 -30.05 30.23
C ALA A 94 -13.51 -29.73 30.65
N ALA A 95 -14.42 -29.58 29.68
CA ALA A 95 -15.85 -29.39 29.97
C ALA A 95 -16.44 -30.57 30.77
N GLN A 96 -16.09 -31.81 30.39
CA GLN A 96 -16.50 -33.02 31.12
C GLN A 96 -15.93 -33.07 32.54
N ALA A 97 -14.68 -32.65 32.75
CA ALA A 97 -14.09 -32.56 34.08
C ALA A 97 -14.82 -31.54 34.96
N ALA A 98 -15.10 -30.34 34.43
CA ALA A 98 -15.84 -29.29 35.13
C ALA A 98 -17.28 -29.72 35.46
N ALA A 99 -17.95 -30.42 34.54
CA ALA A 99 -19.28 -30.99 34.79
C ALA A 99 -19.25 -32.06 35.88
N ARG A 100 -18.25 -32.94 35.88
CA ARG A 100 -18.08 -33.98 36.91
C ARG A 100 -17.88 -33.37 38.30
N GLU A 101 -17.10 -32.28 38.39
CA GLU A 101 -16.94 -31.53 39.65
C GLU A 101 -18.25 -30.92 40.11
N HIS A 102 -19.03 -30.34 39.20
CA HIS A 102 -20.30 -29.71 39.51
C HIS A 102 -21.39 -30.71 39.96
N TYR A 103 -21.56 -31.83 39.24
CA TYR A 103 -22.62 -32.81 39.51
C TYR A 103 -22.20 -33.96 40.43
N GLY A 104 -20.90 -34.10 40.70
CA GLY A 104 -20.32 -35.22 41.45
C GLY A 104 -20.31 -36.56 40.69
N ARG A 105 -20.64 -36.55 39.39
CA ARG A 105 -20.70 -37.73 38.51
C ARG A 105 -20.59 -37.32 37.05
N ASP A 106 -20.37 -38.32 36.19
CA ASP A 106 -20.38 -38.11 34.74
C ASP A 106 -21.80 -37.85 34.23
N GLU A 107 -21.93 -36.80 33.40
CA GLU A 107 -23.17 -36.40 32.75
C GLU A 107 -22.93 -36.18 31.26
N PRO A 108 -23.91 -36.49 30.39
CA PRO A 108 -23.80 -36.18 28.98
C PRO A 108 -23.80 -34.66 28.78
N LEU A 109 -22.85 -34.17 28.01
CA LEU A 109 -22.75 -32.77 27.61
C LEU A 109 -23.09 -32.60 26.14
N ARG A 110 -23.78 -31.52 25.81
CA ARG A 110 -24.06 -31.12 24.42
C ARG A 110 -23.35 -29.80 24.14
N GLN A 111 -22.39 -29.80 23.22
CA GLN A 111 -21.75 -28.56 22.78
C GLN A 111 -22.76 -27.67 22.03
N ASP A 112 -22.66 -26.36 22.25
CA ASP A 112 -23.38 -25.35 21.47
C ASP A 112 -23.19 -25.57 19.97
N GLU A 113 -24.26 -25.44 19.19
CA GLU A 113 -24.23 -25.63 17.74
C GLU A 113 -23.87 -24.34 17.00
N ASP A 114 -23.91 -23.21 17.70
CA ASP A 114 -23.52 -21.92 17.15
C ASP A 114 -22.03 -21.85 16.85
N VAL A 115 -21.70 -21.05 15.83
CA VAL A 115 -20.33 -20.69 15.49
C VAL A 115 -20.08 -19.21 15.80
N LEU A 116 -18.80 -18.88 16.00
CA LEU A 116 -18.36 -17.51 16.21
C LEU A 116 -18.48 -16.67 14.94
N ASP A 117 -18.84 -15.40 15.13
CA ASP A 117 -18.80 -14.34 14.14
C ASP A 117 -17.44 -14.29 13.45
N THR A 118 -17.41 -14.12 12.13
CA THR A 118 -16.15 -14.03 11.37
C THR A 118 -15.28 -12.88 11.86
N TRP A 119 -15.89 -11.78 12.30
CA TRP A 119 -15.15 -10.65 12.89
C TRP A 119 -14.50 -10.97 14.23
N PHE A 120 -14.93 -12.04 14.91
CA PHE A 120 -14.28 -12.54 16.11
C PHE A 120 -12.90 -13.10 15.79
N SER A 121 -12.82 -14.03 14.85
CA SER A 121 -11.53 -14.56 14.40
C SER A 121 -10.66 -13.50 13.73
N SER A 122 -11.25 -12.64 12.88
CA SER A 122 -10.49 -11.59 12.19
C SER A 122 -9.92 -10.52 13.12
N GLY A 123 -10.54 -10.29 14.27
CA GLY A 123 -10.02 -9.39 15.31
C GLY A 123 -8.74 -9.91 15.99
N LEU A 124 -8.48 -11.21 15.94
CA LEU A 124 -7.28 -11.83 16.51
C LEU A 124 -6.06 -11.75 15.56
N TRP A 125 -6.27 -11.34 14.32
CA TRP A 125 -5.28 -11.37 13.23
C TRP A 125 -3.88 -10.81 13.58
N PRO A 126 -3.75 -9.65 14.28
CA PRO A 126 -2.45 -9.03 14.52
C PRO A 126 -1.52 -9.81 15.45
N PHE A 127 -1.96 -10.93 16.04
CA PHE A 127 -1.14 -11.72 16.95
C PHE A 127 -1.33 -13.23 16.73
N SER A 128 -2.52 -13.70 16.34
CA SER A 128 -2.77 -15.11 16.04
C SER A 128 -1.96 -15.63 14.85
N THR A 129 -1.64 -14.75 13.90
CA THR A 129 -0.80 -15.09 12.73
C THR A 129 0.67 -15.29 13.07
N MET A 130 1.10 -14.83 14.24
CA MET A 130 2.48 -14.88 14.70
C MET A 130 2.66 -15.93 15.80
N GLY A 131 1.70 -16.85 15.93
CA GLY A 131 1.79 -17.97 16.86
C GLY A 131 1.29 -17.68 18.26
N TRP A 132 0.45 -16.66 18.47
CA TRP A 132 -0.40 -16.60 19.66
C TRP A 132 -1.45 -17.74 19.59
N PRO A 133 -1.79 -18.42 20.70
CA PRO A 133 -1.49 -18.07 22.11
C PRO A 133 -0.09 -18.42 22.60
N GLU A 134 0.72 -19.14 21.83
CA GLU A 134 2.11 -19.39 22.16
C GLU A 134 2.95 -18.09 22.10
N LYS A 135 4.06 -18.07 22.85
CA LYS A 135 4.98 -16.93 22.90
C LYS A 135 6.15 -17.16 21.96
N THR A 136 5.87 -17.17 20.66
CA THR A 136 6.90 -17.42 19.65
C THR A 136 7.83 -16.21 19.49
N SER A 137 9.00 -16.42 18.87
CA SER A 137 9.93 -15.35 18.52
C SER A 137 9.34 -14.36 17.51
N ASP A 138 8.44 -14.80 16.63
CA ASP A 138 7.80 -13.93 15.65
C ASP A 138 6.82 -12.98 16.34
N LEU A 139 6.03 -13.48 17.30
CA LEU A 139 5.14 -12.66 18.09
C LEU A 139 5.91 -11.60 18.89
N GLU A 140 7.02 -11.98 19.53
CA GLU A 140 7.88 -11.04 20.26
C GLU A 140 8.52 -9.98 19.34
N ARG A 141 8.91 -10.38 18.13
CA ARG A 141 9.64 -9.51 17.20
C ARG A 141 8.75 -8.51 16.46
N PHE A 142 7.54 -8.93 16.11
CA PHE A 142 6.71 -8.22 15.13
C PHE A 142 5.39 -7.66 15.71
N TYR A 143 5.14 -7.85 17.00
CA TYR A 143 4.04 -7.19 17.72
C TYR A 143 4.59 -6.12 18.69
N PRO A 144 4.10 -4.86 18.66
CA PRO A 144 3.08 -4.32 17.76
C PRO A 144 3.54 -4.21 16.30
N THR A 145 2.60 -4.23 15.36
CA THR A 145 2.90 -4.07 13.92
C THR A 145 3.01 -2.58 13.54
N SER A 146 3.77 -2.22 12.50
CA SER A 146 4.00 -0.80 12.22
C SER A 146 2.83 -0.09 11.52
N THR A 147 2.17 -0.71 10.54
CA THR A 147 1.10 -0.05 9.77
C THR A 147 0.07 -1.05 9.26
N LEU A 148 -1.19 -0.86 9.64
CA LEU A 148 -2.34 -1.54 9.06
C LEU A 148 -2.86 -0.75 7.85
N VAL A 149 -2.97 -1.39 6.69
CA VAL A 149 -3.54 -0.80 5.46
C VAL A 149 -4.92 -1.40 5.20
N THR A 150 -5.96 -0.58 5.13
CA THR A 150 -7.33 -1.07 4.89
C THR A 150 -8.27 0.00 4.30
N GLY A 151 -9.46 -0.39 3.84
CA GLY A 151 -10.54 0.53 3.47
C GLY A 151 -11.32 1.07 4.68
N PHE A 152 -11.95 2.24 4.51
CA PHE A 152 -12.73 2.89 5.56
C PHE A 152 -14.01 2.14 5.96
N ASP A 153 -14.51 1.27 5.07
CA ASP A 153 -15.76 0.52 5.23
C ASP A 153 -15.68 -0.55 6.33
N ILE A 154 -14.47 -0.97 6.71
CA ILE A 154 -14.23 -1.96 7.76
C ILE A 154 -13.47 -1.41 8.98
N ILE A 155 -13.46 -0.08 9.16
CA ILE A 155 -12.92 0.54 10.40
C ILE A 155 -13.60 -0.06 11.64
N PHE A 156 -14.93 -0.11 11.65
CA PHE A 156 -15.66 -0.65 12.81
C PHE A 156 -15.58 -2.18 12.91
N PHE A 157 -15.67 -2.87 11.77
CA PHE A 157 -15.77 -4.33 11.76
C PHE A 157 -14.42 -5.03 11.99
N TRP A 158 -13.32 -4.40 11.58
CA TRP A 158 -12.00 -5.02 11.65
C TRP A 158 -11.02 -4.23 12.51
N VAL A 159 -10.74 -2.97 12.17
CA VAL A 159 -9.75 -2.14 12.90
C VAL A 159 -10.11 -2.04 14.39
N ALA A 160 -11.37 -1.69 14.70
CA ALA A 160 -11.83 -1.62 16.07
C ALA A 160 -11.80 -2.96 16.80
N ARG A 161 -12.12 -4.08 16.11
CA ARG A 161 -12.05 -5.42 16.72
C ARG A 161 -10.62 -5.82 17.05
N MET A 162 -9.68 -5.55 16.15
CA MET A 162 -8.25 -5.75 16.39
C MET A 162 -7.72 -4.89 17.53
N MET A 163 -8.12 -3.63 17.61
CA MET A 163 -7.73 -2.73 18.70
C MET A 163 -8.23 -3.26 20.06
N MET A 164 -9.52 -3.63 20.15
CA MET A 164 -10.10 -4.18 21.36
C MET A 164 -9.42 -5.48 21.80
N MET A 165 -9.23 -6.42 20.88
CA MET A 165 -8.65 -7.73 21.19
C MET A 165 -7.15 -7.66 21.46
N GLY A 166 -6.38 -6.87 20.71
CA GLY A 166 -4.95 -6.68 20.93
C GLY A 166 -4.67 -6.09 22.31
N LEU A 167 -5.35 -5.00 22.68
CA LEU A 167 -5.18 -4.38 23.99
C LEU A 167 -5.64 -5.28 25.14
N HIS A 168 -6.63 -6.13 24.90
CA HIS A 168 -7.13 -7.06 25.92
C HIS A 168 -6.19 -8.25 26.13
N PHE A 169 -5.78 -8.94 25.06
CA PHE A 169 -5.01 -10.18 25.15
C PHE A 169 -3.50 -9.96 25.22
N MET A 170 -2.98 -8.90 24.59
CA MET A 170 -1.55 -8.63 24.50
C MET A 170 -1.10 -7.46 25.39
N GLY A 171 -2.04 -6.63 25.85
CA GLY A 171 -1.73 -5.49 26.71
C GLY A 171 -1.12 -4.28 26.01
N ASP A 172 -0.99 -4.32 24.68
CA ASP A 172 -0.50 -3.21 23.86
C ASP A 172 -1.35 -3.01 22.59
N VAL A 173 -1.10 -1.95 21.82
CA VAL A 173 -1.79 -1.70 20.56
C VAL A 173 -1.40 -2.75 19.51
N PRO A 174 -2.31 -3.18 18.63
CA PRO A 174 -1.96 -4.09 17.54
C PRO A 174 -1.12 -3.44 16.44
N PHE A 175 -1.21 -2.11 16.29
CA PHE A 175 -0.48 -1.35 15.29
C PHE A 175 -0.28 0.12 15.68
N ASP A 176 0.85 0.70 15.28
CA ASP A 176 1.18 2.11 15.51
C ASP A 176 0.38 3.06 14.60
N ARG A 177 0.09 2.60 13.37
CA ARG A 177 -0.55 3.42 12.33
C ARG A 177 -1.63 2.65 11.58
N VAL A 178 -2.75 3.32 11.29
CA VAL A 178 -3.83 2.81 10.42
C VAL A 178 -3.89 3.69 9.18
N PHE A 179 -3.42 3.19 8.05
CA PHE A 179 -3.57 3.85 6.76
C PHE A 179 -4.88 3.44 6.09
N ILE A 180 -5.76 4.42 5.88
CA ILE A 180 -7.08 4.23 5.28
C ILE A 180 -7.03 4.59 3.80
N ASN A 181 -7.14 3.57 2.96
CA ASN A 181 -7.19 3.72 1.51
C ASN A 181 -8.64 3.93 1.01
N ALA A 182 -8.74 4.57 -0.15
CA ALA A 182 -9.95 4.78 -0.90
C ALA A 182 -10.56 3.46 -1.41
N LEU A 183 -11.87 3.46 -1.69
CA LEU A 183 -12.52 2.31 -2.34
C LEU A 183 -12.52 2.46 -3.86
N VAL A 184 -12.20 1.38 -4.56
CA VAL A 184 -12.25 1.37 -6.03
C VAL A 184 -13.71 1.34 -6.51
N ARG A 185 -14.01 2.25 -7.44
CA ARG A 185 -15.29 2.38 -8.14
C ARG A 185 -15.05 2.22 -9.63
N ASP A 186 -16.14 1.98 -10.36
CA ASP A 186 -16.08 2.06 -11.81
C ASP A 186 -15.80 3.50 -12.29
N ALA A 187 -15.55 3.67 -13.59
CA ALA A 187 -15.25 4.97 -14.19
C ALA A 187 -16.36 6.02 -13.99
N LYS A 188 -17.61 5.59 -13.73
CA LYS A 188 -18.76 6.47 -13.46
C LYS A 188 -18.93 6.77 -11.97
N GLY A 189 -18.13 6.16 -11.10
CA GLY A 189 -18.16 6.31 -9.65
C GLY A 189 -19.13 5.38 -8.92
N ALA A 190 -19.71 4.38 -9.60
CA ALA A 190 -20.60 3.43 -8.94
C ALA A 190 -19.78 2.33 -8.23
N LYS A 191 -20.32 1.83 -7.11
CA LYS A 191 -19.80 0.63 -6.43
C LYS A 191 -19.75 -0.52 -7.44
N MET A 192 -18.58 -1.14 -7.57
CA MET A 192 -18.42 -2.35 -8.37
C MET A 192 -19.16 -3.51 -7.71
N SER A 193 -19.94 -4.25 -8.49
CA SER A 193 -20.66 -5.43 -8.02
C SER A 193 -21.04 -6.34 -9.17
N LYS A 194 -20.99 -7.66 -8.96
CA LYS A 194 -21.35 -8.66 -9.97
C LYS A 194 -22.75 -8.44 -10.54
N SER A 195 -23.71 -8.08 -9.69
CA SER A 195 -25.10 -7.80 -10.11
C SER A 195 -25.26 -6.59 -11.04
N LYS A 196 -24.35 -5.62 -10.99
CA LYS A 196 -24.34 -4.45 -11.88
C LYS A 196 -23.53 -4.67 -13.16
N GLY A 197 -22.80 -5.79 -13.27
CA GLY A 197 -21.94 -6.08 -14.42
C GLY A 197 -20.81 -5.08 -14.64
N ASN A 198 -20.45 -4.29 -13.62
CA ASN A 198 -19.42 -3.24 -13.68
C ASN A 198 -18.14 -3.61 -12.91
N VAL A 199 -17.93 -4.91 -12.67
CA VAL A 199 -16.71 -5.41 -12.04
C VAL A 199 -15.59 -5.35 -13.05
N MET A 200 -14.46 -4.80 -12.64
CA MET A 200 -13.20 -4.93 -13.38
C MET A 200 -12.37 -6.00 -12.67
N ASP A 201 -12.15 -7.12 -13.34
CA ASP A 201 -11.30 -8.19 -12.79
C ASP A 201 -9.83 -7.72 -12.87
N PRO A 202 -9.10 -7.68 -11.75
CA PRO A 202 -7.71 -7.26 -11.76
C PRO A 202 -6.83 -8.15 -12.63
N LEU A 203 -7.13 -9.45 -12.78
CA LEU A 203 -6.35 -10.36 -13.62
C LEU A 203 -6.56 -10.07 -15.11
N GLU A 204 -7.80 -9.78 -15.53
CA GLU A 204 -8.06 -9.35 -16.92
C GLU A 204 -7.35 -8.04 -17.24
N LEU A 205 -7.32 -7.10 -16.29
CA LEU A 205 -6.57 -5.85 -16.45
C LEU A 205 -5.05 -6.08 -16.52
N VAL A 206 -4.52 -7.00 -15.72
CA VAL A 206 -3.11 -7.40 -15.74
C VAL A 206 -2.74 -8.03 -17.08
N ASP A 207 -3.57 -8.94 -17.60
CA ASP A 207 -3.32 -9.58 -18.89
C ASP A 207 -3.33 -8.57 -20.03
N GLN A 208 -4.21 -7.57 -19.96
CA GLN A 208 -4.37 -6.57 -21.02
C GLN A 208 -3.31 -5.45 -20.97
N TYR A 209 -2.91 -5.00 -19.77
CA TYR A 209 -2.09 -3.80 -19.60
C TYR A 209 -0.78 -4.02 -18.84
N GLY A 210 -0.62 -5.17 -18.18
CA GLY A 210 0.50 -5.49 -17.30
C GLY A 210 0.23 -5.11 -15.84
N ALA A 211 0.79 -5.91 -14.92
CA ALA A 211 0.64 -5.71 -13.48
C ALA A 211 1.17 -4.36 -13.00
N ASP A 212 2.32 -3.92 -13.55
CA ASP A 212 2.91 -2.64 -13.17
C ASP A 212 2.07 -1.44 -13.58
N ALA A 213 1.40 -1.50 -14.73
CA ALA A 213 0.49 -0.44 -15.15
C ALA A 213 -0.70 -0.31 -14.19
N LEU A 214 -1.28 -1.44 -13.76
CA LEU A 214 -2.36 -1.47 -12.78
C LEU A 214 -1.90 -0.96 -11.41
N ARG A 215 -0.75 -1.44 -10.92
CA ARG A 215 -0.14 -0.99 -9.65
C ARG A 215 0.12 0.50 -9.66
N PHE A 216 0.76 1.01 -10.72
CA PHE A 216 1.05 2.43 -10.85
C PHE A 216 -0.23 3.26 -10.86
N THR A 217 -1.27 2.81 -11.59
CA THR A 217 -2.57 3.49 -11.62
C THR A 217 -3.18 3.61 -10.23
N LEU A 218 -3.24 2.50 -9.49
CA LEU A 218 -3.85 2.48 -8.15
C LEU A 218 -3.03 3.32 -7.15
N THR A 219 -1.70 3.28 -7.26
CA THR A 219 -0.80 4.07 -6.41
C THR A 219 -0.94 5.56 -6.70
N ALA A 220 -0.90 5.98 -7.97
CA ALA A 220 -1.08 7.38 -8.37
C ALA A 220 -2.46 7.96 -8.02
N MET A 221 -3.44 7.10 -7.75
CA MET A 221 -4.80 7.47 -7.38
C MET A 221 -5.12 7.24 -5.91
N SER A 222 -4.19 6.75 -5.09
CA SER A 222 -4.41 6.43 -3.67
C SER A 222 -4.42 7.65 -2.73
N GLY A 223 -4.50 8.86 -3.28
CA GLY A 223 -4.58 10.09 -2.50
C GLY A 223 -5.83 10.14 -1.61
N GLN A 224 -6.01 11.23 -0.88
CA GLN A 224 -7.02 11.36 0.20
C GLN A 224 -8.49 11.40 -0.27
N ALA A 225 -8.78 10.99 -1.51
CA ALA A 225 -10.15 10.81 -1.98
C ALA A 225 -10.80 9.60 -1.30
N ARG A 226 -12.11 9.67 -1.06
CA ARG A 226 -12.87 8.52 -0.56
C ARG A 226 -12.94 7.37 -1.57
N ASP A 227 -12.93 7.70 -2.87
CA ASP A 227 -13.19 6.75 -3.94
C ASP A 227 -12.19 6.93 -5.10
N ILE A 228 -11.69 5.81 -5.66
CA ILE A 228 -10.87 5.76 -6.88
C ILE A 228 -11.79 5.43 -8.06
N LYS A 229 -11.94 6.36 -9.01
CA LYS A 229 -12.67 6.11 -10.27
C LYS A 229 -11.73 5.47 -11.28
N LEU A 230 -11.65 4.15 -11.27
CA LEU A 230 -10.73 3.42 -12.13
C LEU A 230 -11.25 3.41 -13.58
N SER A 231 -10.40 3.79 -14.54
CA SER A 231 -10.67 3.69 -15.96
C SER A 231 -9.52 3.02 -16.70
N THR A 232 -9.85 2.18 -17.67
CA THR A 232 -8.86 1.46 -18.50
C THR A 232 -7.94 2.39 -19.27
N GLN A 233 -8.42 3.56 -19.67
CA GLN A 233 -7.63 4.61 -20.33
C GLN A 233 -6.48 5.12 -19.46
N ARG A 234 -6.68 5.23 -18.13
CA ARG A 234 -5.61 5.62 -17.21
C ARG A 234 -4.56 4.52 -17.08
N ILE A 235 -5.00 3.26 -17.00
CA ILE A 235 -4.10 2.09 -16.96
C ILE A 235 -3.25 2.03 -18.24
N GLU A 236 -3.88 2.25 -19.39
CA GLU A 236 -3.17 2.33 -20.68
C GLU A 236 -2.11 3.44 -20.68
N GLY A 237 -2.42 4.61 -20.12
CA GLY A 237 -1.45 5.69 -19.96
C GLY A 237 -0.20 5.25 -19.21
N TYR A 238 -0.35 4.50 -18.11
CA TYR A 238 0.78 4.01 -17.32
C TYR A 238 1.48 2.79 -17.94
N ARG A 239 0.80 1.99 -18.77
CA ARG A 239 1.47 1.03 -19.67
C ARG A 239 2.42 1.77 -20.62
N ASN A 240 1.95 2.84 -21.24
CA ASN A 240 2.77 3.64 -22.17
C ASN A 240 3.95 4.32 -21.44
N PHE A 241 3.79 4.68 -20.17
CA PHE A 241 4.89 5.13 -19.31
C PHE A 241 5.97 4.05 -19.14
N GLY A 242 5.58 2.81 -18.89
CA GLY A 242 6.51 1.69 -18.89
C GLY A 242 7.28 1.56 -20.20
N THR A 243 6.59 1.67 -21.35
CA THR A 243 7.23 1.67 -22.68
C THR A 243 8.21 2.83 -22.84
N LYS A 244 7.89 4.03 -22.35
CA LYS A 244 8.78 5.20 -22.39
C LYS A 244 10.07 4.95 -21.60
N LEU A 245 9.98 4.36 -20.41
CA LEU A 245 11.15 3.99 -19.61
C LEU A 245 12.00 2.91 -20.29
N TRP A 246 11.36 1.91 -20.91
CA TRP A 246 12.05 0.89 -21.70
C TRP A 246 12.84 1.51 -22.85
N ASN A 247 12.22 2.44 -23.60
CA ASN A 247 12.88 3.15 -24.69
C ASN A 247 14.05 4.01 -24.20
N ALA A 248 13.93 4.67 -23.04
CA ALA A 248 15.03 5.42 -22.44
C ALA A 248 16.19 4.49 -22.05
N THR A 249 15.90 3.29 -21.52
CA THR A 249 16.91 2.28 -21.22
C THR A 249 17.62 1.81 -22.51
N ARG A 250 16.86 1.49 -23.56
CA ARG A 250 17.43 1.12 -24.86
C ARG A 250 18.29 2.23 -25.47
N PHE A 251 17.87 3.48 -25.31
CA PHE A 251 18.69 4.63 -25.69
C PHE A 251 20.04 4.64 -24.97
N THR A 252 20.06 4.41 -23.64
CA THR A 252 21.32 4.37 -22.88
C THR A 252 22.23 3.25 -23.37
N GLU A 253 21.69 2.05 -23.64
CA GLU A 253 22.45 0.92 -24.18
C GLU A 253 23.06 1.25 -25.54
N MET A 254 22.25 1.75 -26.49
CA MET A 254 22.69 2.06 -27.85
C MET A 254 23.75 3.16 -27.91
N ASN A 255 23.80 4.04 -26.91
CA ASN A 255 24.79 5.11 -26.82
C ASN A 255 26.00 4.72 -25.95
N GLY A 256 26.14 3.45 -25.57
CA GLY A 256 27.28 2.96 -24.78
C GLY A 256 27.32 3.55 -23.37
N CYS A 257 26.18 3.99 -22.83
CA CYS A 257 26.10 4.39 -21.44
C CYS A 257 26.28 3.15 -20.56
N ALA A 258 27.33 3.16 -19.76
CA ALA A 258 27.71 2.04 -18.90
C ALA A 258 28.13 2.57 -17.53
N ARG A 259 27.95 1.75 -16.49
CA ARG A 259 28.40 2.12 -15.14
C ARG A 259 29.92 2.27 -15.15
N ALA A 260 30.42 3.38 -14.62
CA ALA A 260 31.85 3.61 -14.46
C ALA A 260 32.30 3.22 -13.04
N GLU A 261 33.44 2.54 -12.95
CA GLU A 261 34.05 2.19 -11.66
C GLU A 261 34.42 3.48 -10.90
N GLY A 262 34.01 3.56 -9.63
CA GLY A 262 34.27 4.75 -8.80
C GLY A 262 33.55 6.02 -9.25
N PHE A 263 32.48 5.92 -10.06
CA PHE A 263 31.68 7.08 -10.44
C PHE A 263 31.15 7.83 -9.21
N ASP A 264 31.47 9.12 -9.11
CA ASP A 264 30.97 10.03 -8.08
C ASP A 264 30.10 11.12 -8.72
N PRO A 265 28.79 11.14 -8.46
CA PRO A 265 27.90 12.17 -9.01
C PRO A 265 28.28 13.60 -8.56
N ALA A 266 29.05 13.77 -7.48
CA ALA A 266 29.53 15.08 -7.04
C ALA A 266 30.69 15.64 -7.90
N GLN A 267 31.36 14.80 -8.70
CA GLN A 267 32.55 15.18 -9.47
C GLN A 267 32.26 15.47 -10.95
N VAL A 268 31.01 15.33 -11.39
CA VAL A 268 30.63 15.62 -12.78
C VAL A 268 30.79 17.11 -13.09
N LYS A 269 31.31 17.43 -14.27
CA LYS A 269 31.71 18.79 -14.65
C LYS A 269 30.76 19.42 -15.65
N ASN A 270 30.23 18.63 -16.59
CA ASN A 270 29.33 19.13 -17.62
C ASN A 270 28.04 19.67 -16.98
N THR A 271 27.60 20.86 -17.40
CA THR A 271 26.42 21.52 -16.85
C THR A 271 25.16 20.63 -16.91
N LEU A 272 24.96 19.89 -18.01
CA LEU A 272 23.81 18.99 -18.15
C LEU A 272 23.87 17.83 -17.15
N ASN A 273 25.06 17.28 -16.92
CA ASN A 273 25.27 16.17 -15.99
C ASN A 273 25.07 16.64 -14.54
N ARG A 274 25.59 17.82 -14.18
CA ARG A 274 25.38 18.46 -12.87
C ARG A 274 23.89 18.72 -12.61
N TRP A 275 23.17 19.18 -13.64
CA TRP A 275 21.73 19.40 -13.56
C TRP A 275 20.94 18.12 -13.29
N ILE A 276 21.16 17.04 -14.06
CA ILE A 276 20.39 15.80 -13.84
C ILE A 276 20.73 15.13 -12.52
N VAL A 277 21.98 15.24 -12.04
CA VAL A 277 22.39 14.77 -10.72
C VAL A 277 21.59 15.51 -9.63
N GLY A 278 21.48 16.83 -9.74
CA GLY A 278 20.68 17.64 -8.82
C GLY A 278 19.19 17.27 -8.83
N GLU A 279 18.59 17.10 -10.01
CA GLU A 279 17.19 16.70 -10.15
C GLU A 279 16.92 15.28 -9.62
N THR A 280 17.87 14.36 -9.82
CA THR A 280 17.80 13.01 -9.27
C THR A 280 17.84 13.05 -7.74
N ALA A 281 18.77 13.81 -7.14
CA ALA A 281 18.88 13.95 -5.69
C ALA A 281 17.62 14.59 -5.07
N ARG A 282 17.08 15.64 -5.70
CA ARG A 282 15.83 16.29 -5.27
C ARG A 282 14.64 15.33 -5.32
N THR A 283 14.58 14.51 -6.36
CA THR A 283 13.53 13.49 -6.52
C THR A 283 13.66 12.43 -5.42
N VAL A 284 14.85 11.86 -5.19
CA VAL A 284 15.10 10.87 -4.12
C VAL A 284 14.60 11.39 -2.77
N GLN A 285 14.96 12.62 -2.39
CA GLN A 285 14.53 13.18 -1.11
C GLN A 285 13.02 13.41 -1.04
N SER A 286 12.43 13.90 -2.13
CA SER A 286 10.98 14.13 -2.19
C SER A 286 10.20 12.81 -2.09
N MET A 287 10.67 11.75 -2.75
CA MET A 287 10.06 10.42 -2.72
C MET A 287 10.24 9.76 -1.35
N THR A 288 11.41 9.91 -0.73
CA THR A 288 11.67 9.42 0.63
C THR A 288 10.69 10.06 1.62
N LYS A 289 10.58 11.39 1.60
CA LYS A 289 9.64 12.13 2.45
C LYS A 289 8.18 11.71 2.22
N ALA A 290 7.79 11.50 0.96
CA ALA A 290 6.44 11.06 0.61
C ALA A 290 6.15 9.63 1.10
N LEU A 291 7.11 8.71 0.99
CA LEU A 291 6.99 7.35 1.52
C LEU A 291 6.86 7.33 3.05
N ASP A 292 7.68 8.11 3.76
CA ASP A 292 7.60 8.22 5.23
C ASP A 292 6.21 8.71 5.68
N ALA A 293 5.62 9.62 4.90
CA ALA A 293 4.29 10.18 5.12
C ALA A 293 3.13 9.32 4.57
N CYS A 294 3.39 8.14 4.00
CA CYS A 294 2.39 7.32 3.29
C CYS A 294 1.66 8.06 2.15
N ALA A 295 2.27 9.09 1.56
CA ALA A 295 1.74 9.83 0.41
C ALA A 295 2.11 9.11 -0.90
N PHE A 296 1.57 7.90 -1.07
CA PHE A 296 1.93 7.02 -2.19
C PHE A 296 1.55 7.60 -3.56
N ASP A 297 0.49 8.41 -3.62
CA ASP A 297 0.11 9.16 -4.81
C ASP A 297 1.14 10.23 -5.18
N ASP A 298 1.67 10.95 -4.19
CA ASP A 298 2.78 11.89 -4.41
C ASP A 298 4.04 11.17 -4.90
N VAL A 299 4.31 9.96 -4.40
CA VAL A 299 5.41 9.12 -4.89
C VAL A 299 5.23 8.80 -6.38
N ALA A 300 4.11 8.18 -6.76
CA ALA A 300 3.87 7.79 -8.15
C ALA A 300 3.85 9.01 -9.09
N ASN A 301 3.16 10.09 -8.72
CA ASN A 301 3.09 11.30 -9.57
C ASN A 301 4.42 12.06 -9.62
N GLY A 302 5.22 12.05 -8.55
CA GLY A 302 6.57 12.59 -8.53
C GLY A 302 7.51 11.81 -9.45
N LEU A 303 7.50 10.48 -9.37
CA LEU A 303 8.29 9.60 -10.24
C LEU A 303 7.91 9.76 -11.71
N TYR A 304 6.61 9.81 -12.01
CA TYR A 304 6.15 10.04 -13.39
C TYR A 304 6.73 11.34 -13.95
N ARG A 305 6.61 12.44 -13.20
CA ARG A 305 7.13 13.76 -13.62
C ARG A 305 8.63 13.74 -13.84
N PHE A 306 9.40 13.21 -12.89
CA PHE A 306 10.85 13.13 -13.02
C PHE A 306 11.27 12.25 -14.21
N ILE A 307 10.75 11.03 -14.30
CA ILE A 307 11.18 10.06 -15.31
C ILE A 307 10.74 10.51 -16.70
N TRP A 308 9.46 10.84 -16.88
CA TRP A 308 8.94 11.22 -18.19
C TRP A 308 9.42 12.61 -18.58
N ASN A 309 9.12 13.63 -17.76
CA ASN A 309 9.25 15.02 -18.17
C ASN A 309 10.67 15.55 -17.97
N THR A 310 11.40 15.12 -16.94
CA THR A 310 12.77 15.61 -16.70
C THR A 310 13.81 14.73 -17.40
N TYR A 311 13.82 13.43 -17.11
CA TYR A 311 14.84 12.51 -17.62
C TYR A 311 14.64 12.23 -19.11
N CYS A 312 13.46 11.77 -19.52
CA CYS A 312 13.27 11.35 -20.91
C CYS A 312 13.07 12.52 -21.89
N ASP A 313 12.24 13.50 -21.56
CA ASP A 313 11.90 14.58 -22.51
C ASP A 313 13.01 15.65 -22.63
N TRP A 314 13.83 15.83 -21.58
CA TRP A 314 14.89 16.84 -21.55
C TRP A 314 16.29 16.25 -21.46
N TYR A 315 16.63 15.52 -20.39
CA TYR A 315 18.01 15.05 -20.21
C TYR A 315 18.49 14.17 -21.38
N VAL A 316 17.72 13.15 -21.74
CA VAL A 316 18.04 12.25 -22.87
C VAL A 316 18.21 13.02 -24.18
N GLU A 317 17.33 14.00 -24.46
CA GLU A 317 17.40 14.79 -25.69
C GLU A 317 18.60 15.75 -25.71
N LEU A 318 18.86 16.44 -24.60
CA LEU A 318 19.99 17.36 -24.45
C LEU A 318 21.34 16.64 -24.37
N ALA A 319 21.34 15.36 -24.00
CA ALA A 319 22.56 14.53 -23.97
C ALA A 319 23.00 14.10 -25.39
N LYS A 320 22.08 14.00 -26.37
CA LYS A 320 22.40 13.52 -27.72
C LYS A 320 23.54 14.28 -28.41
N PRO A 321 23.59 15.63 -28.41
CA PRO A 321 24.71 16.35 -29.02
C PRO A 321 26.06 16.07 -28.35
N ILE A 322 26.07 15.84 -27.02
CA ILE A 322 27.29 15.49 -26.27
C ILE A 322 27.75 14.09 -26.66
N LEU A 323 26.82 13.12 -26.71
CA LEU A 323 27.09 11.73 -27.04
C LEU A 323 27.58 11.53 -28.49
N ASN A 324 27.13 12.39 -29.40
CA ASN A 324 27.56 12.43 -30.81
C ASN A 324 28.71 13.42 -31.07
N GLY A 325 29.19 14.10 -30.03
CA GLY A 325 30.24 15.10 -30.13
C GLY A 325 31.64 14.49 -30.20
N ALA A 326 32.64 15.34 -30.43
CA ALA A 326 34.05 14.96 -30.49
C ALA A 326 34.79 15.04 -29.14
N ASP A 327 34.16 15.63 -28.11
CA ASP A 327 34.73 15.69 -26.76
C ASP A 327 34.50 14.36 -26.04
N GLU A 328 35.49 13.47 -26.15
CA GLU A 328 35.44 12.14 -25.53
C GLU A 328 35.33 12.17 -24.01
N ALA A 329 35.86 13.22 -23.34
CA ALA A 329 35.76 13.33 -21.89
C ALA A 329 34.34 13.69 -21.47
N ALA A 330 33.70 14.67 -22.13
CA ALA A 330 32.31 15.01 -21.89
C ALA A 330 31.36 13.84 -22.22
N LYS A 331 31.65 13.13 -23.32
CA LYS A 331 30.90 11.94 -23.72
C LYS A 331 30.97 10.82 -22.67
N ALA A 332 32.17 10.46 -22.20
CA ALA A 332 32.34 9.45 -21.17
C ALA A 332 31.64 9.83 -19.85
N GLU A 333 31.73 11.10 -19.45
CA GLU A 333 31.04 11.60 -18.25
C GLU A 333 29.51 11.51 -18.39
N THR A 334 28.95 11.90 -19.54
CA THR A 334 27.50 11.82 -19.79
C THR A 334 27.02 10.37 -19.89
N GLN A 335 27.80 9.47 -20.48
CA GLN A 335 27.51 8.03 -20.51
C GLN A 335 27.41 7.45 -19.09
N ALA A 336 28.40 7.73 -18.23
CA ALA A 336 28.40 7.28 -16.85
C ALA A 336 27.26 7.90 -16.03
N THR A 337 27.01 9.21 -16.22
CA THR A 337 25.93 9.93 -15.52
C THR A 337 24.55 9.39 -15.91
N ALA A 338 24.31 9.11 -17.20
CA ALA A 338 23.06 8.54 -17.66
C ALA A 338 22.83 7.13 -17.09
N ALA A 339 23.86 6.28 -17.07
CA ALA A 339 23.77 4.94 -16.47
C ALA A 339 23.49 5.01 -14.96
N TRP A 340 24.16 5.91 -14.24
CA TRP A 340 23.92 6.14 -12.81
C TRP A 340 22.49 6.63 -12.54
N ALA A 341 22.01 7.62 -13.29
CA ALA A 341 20.67 8.17 -13.12
C ALA A 341 19.59 7.11 -13.41
N LEU A 342 19.80 6.26 -14.43
CA LEU A 342 18.92 5.13 -14.72
C LEU A 342 18.86 4.13 -13.55
N ASP A 343 20.00 3.74 -12.97
CA ASP A 343 20.03 2.85 -11.81
C ASP A 343 19.24 3.44 -10.63
N VAL A 344 19.37 4.73 -10.36
CA VAL A 344 18.61 5.41 -9.30
C VAL A 344 17.12 5.47 -9.63
N ILE A 345 16.75 5.73 -10.89
CA ILE A 345 15.36 5.67 -11.37
C ILE A 345 14.73 4.29 -11.11
N LEU A 346 15.44 3.22 -11.47
CA LEU A 346 14.94 1.85 -11.29
C LEU A 346 14.72 1.55 -9.80
N LYS A 347 15.67 1.93 -8.93
CA LYS A 347 15.53 1.78 -7.48
C LYS A 347 14.32 2.53 -6.92
N MET A 348 14.12 3.79 -7.32
CA MET A 348 12.99 4.58 -6.83
C MET A 348 11.63 4.06 -7.34
N LEU A 349 11.58 3.55 -8.57
CA LEU A 349 10.33 3.09 -9.20
C LEU A 349 9.93 1.67 -8.79
N HIS A 350 10.88 0.85 -8.31
CA HIS A 350 10.66 -0.56 -7.98
C HIS A 350 9.50 -0.84 -7.02
N PRO A 351 9.24 -0.06 -5.94
CA PRO A 351 8.08 -0.28 -5.08
C PRO A 351 6.73 -0.20 -5.83
N VAL A 352 6.68 0.57 -6.92
CA VAL A 352 5.47 0.80 -7.70
C VAL A 352 5.37 -0.13 -8.92
N MET A 353 6.47 -0.28 -9.69
CA MET A 353 6.55 -1.11 -10.90
C MET A 353 7.65 -2.18 -10.80
N PRO A 354 7.51 -3.20 -9.93
CA PRO A 354 8.60 -4.13 -9.65
C PRO A 354 8.99 -5.00 -10.84
N PHE A 355 8.06 -5.40 -11.72
CA PHE A 355 8.39 -6.37 -12.77
C PHE A 355 9.23 -5.75 -13.88
N LEU A 356 8.81 -4.59 -14.39
CA LEU A 356 9.52 -3.81 -15.40
C LEU A 356 10.87 -3.36 -14.89
N THR A 357 10.95 -2.87 -13.65
CA THR A 357 12.21 -2.37 -13.11
C THR A 357 13.20 -3.49 -12.83
N GLU A 358 12.75 -4.66 -12.36
CA GLU A 358 13.61 -5.84 -12.19
C GLU A 358 14.13 -6.37 -13.54
N GLU A 359 13.27 -6.40 -14.57
CA GLU A 359 13.67 -6.80 -15.93
C GLU A 359 14.72 -5.85 -16.51
N LEU A 360 14.49 -4.54 -16.44
CA LEU A 360 15.44 -3.54 -16.92
C LEU A 360 16.74 -3.55 -16.10
N TRP A 361 16.66 -3.82 -14.80
CA TRP A 361 17.83 -4.05 -13.96
C TRP A 361 18.62 -5.25 -14.47
N ALA A 362 18.00 -6.41 -14.66
CA ALA A 362 18.69 -7.60 -15.17
C ALA A 362 19.32 -7.37 -16.55
N GLN A 363 18.60 -6.75 -17.49
CA GLN A 363 19.10 -6.49 -18.86
C GLN A 363 20.32 -5.58 -18.90
N THR A 364 20.41 -4.64 -17.96
CA THR A 364 21.51 -3.69 -17.88
C THR A 364 22.63 -4.16 -16.94
N ALA A 365 22.55 -5.37 -16.36
CA ALA A 365 23.48 -5.85 -15.33
C ALA A 365 24.93 -6.02 -15.81
N ASP A 366 25.15 -6.30 -17.10
CA ASP A 366 26.49 -6.51 -17.68
C ASP A 366 27.11 -5.22 -18.27
N LEU A 367 26.42 -4.08 -18.16
CA LEU A 367 26.87 -2.80 -18.72
C LEU A 367 27.81 -2.04 -17.78
N GLY A 368 29.11 -2.27 -17.94
CA GLY A 368 30.16 -1.57 -17.21
C GLY A 368 30.47 -2.19 -15.85
N ALA A 369 30.77 -1.36 -14.86
CA ALA A 369 31.07 -1.81 -13.50
C ALA A 369 29.91 -2.62 -12.89
N PRO A 370 30.21 -3.66 -12.10
CA PRO A 370 29.16 -4.49 -11.49
C PRO A 370 28.37 -3.71 -10.44
N ARG A 371 27.09 -4.05 -10.30
CA ARG A 371 26.29 -3.61 -9.15
C ARG A 371 26.68 -4.42 -7.92
N GLY A 372 26.61 -3.79 -6.75
CA GLY A 372 26.83 -4.48 -5.48
C GLY A 372 25.68 -5.44 -5.13
N GLU A 373 24.50 -5.22 -5.72
CA GLU A 373 23.28 -5.98 -5.46
C GLU A 373 22.94 -6.88 -6.65
N GLY A 374 22.45 -8.09 -6.36
CA GLY A 374 22.01 -9.04 -7.40
C GLY A 374 20.66 -8.61 -7.99
N MET A 375 19.58 -8.95 -7.28
CA MET A 375 18.23 -8.53 -7.65
C MET A 375 17.94 -7.11 -7.13
N LEU A 376 17.20 -6.32 -7.92
CA LEU A 376 16.81 -4.96 -7.58
C LEU A 376 15.98 -4.90 -6.29
N ILE A 377 15.13 -5.90 -6.05
CA ILE A 377 14.35 -6.00 -4.80
C ILE A 377 15.21 -6.01 -3.53
N THR A 378 16.49 -6.41 -3.64
CA THR A 378 17.44 -6.42 -2.51
C THR A 378 18.31 -5.15 -2.44
N ALA A 379 18.16 -4.25 -3.41
CA ALA A 379 18.94 -3.03 -3.48
C ALA A 379 18.56 -2.06 -2.37
N ARG A 380 19.56 -1.29 -1.90
CA ARG A 380 19.30 -0.23 -0.94
C ARG A 380 18.54 0.91 -1.60
N TRP A 381 17.58 1.47 -0.86
CA TRP A 381 16.95 2.74 -1.23
C TRP A 381 18.03 3.81 -1.41
N PRO A 382 17.97 4.63 -2.48
CA PRO A 382 18.98 5.66 -2.72
C PRO A 382 18.95 6.72 -1.61
N ASP A 383 20.13 7.10 -1.14
CA ASP A 383 20.35 8.19 -0.20
C ASP A 383 21.32 9.19 -0.83
N LEU A 384 20.78 10.32 -1.30
CA LEU A 384 21.50 11.33 -2.06
C LEU A 384 21.48 12.67 -1.33
N ALA A 385 22.67 13.18 -1.04
CA ALA A 385 22.84 14.43 -0.31
C ALA A 385 22.28 15.64 -1.07
N GLN A 386 21.67 16.58 -0.34
CA GLN A 386 21.15 17.82 -0.92
C GLN A 386 22.23 18.70 -1.55
N SER A 387 23.49 18.52 -1.17
CA SER A 387 24.65 19.21 -1.75
C SER A 387 24.91 18.85 -3.21
N LEU A 388 24.28 17.79 -3.75
CA LEU A 388 24.34 17.45 -5.17
C LEU A 388 23.50 18.40 -6.05
N VAL A 389 22.59 19.16 -5.46
CA VAL A 389 21.82 20.18 -6.18
C VAL A 389 22.74 21.37 -6.49
N ASP A 390 22.90 21.67 -7.77
CA ASP A 390 23.63 22.83 -8.24
C ASP A 390 22.71 23.93 -8.81
N PRO A 391 22.51 25.04 -8.09
CA PRO A 391 21.66 26.14 -8.54
C PRO A 391 22.11 26.77 -9.85
N ALA A 392 23.42 26.75 -10.17
CA ALA A 392 23.94 27.34 -11.40
C ALA A 392 23.54 26.52 -12.63
N ALA A 393 23.75 25.20 -12.60
CA ALA A 393 23.30 24.29 -13.64
C ALA A 393 21.77 24.27 -13.78
N GLU A 394 21.03 24.35 -12.67
CA GLU A 394 19.57 24.48 -12.68
C GLU A 394 19.11 25.74 -13.41
N ALA A 395 19.71 26.89 -13.12
CA ALA A 395 19.38 28.14 -13.80
C ALA A 395 19.71 28.11 -15.29
N GLU A 396 20.87 27.55 -15.67
CA GLU A 396 21.32 27.49 -17.07
C GLU A 396 20.46 26.53 -17.90
N ILE A 397 20.29 25.27 -17.44
CA ILE A 397 19.45 24.30 -18.16
C ILE A 397 17.98 24.74 -18.12
N GLY A 398 17.51 25.33 -17.02
CA GLY A 398 16.16 25.89 -16.91
C GLY A 398 15.89 26.98 -17.95
N LEU A 399 16.85 27.86 -18.22
CA LEU A 399 16.74 28.87 -19.27
C LEU A 399 16.64 28.22 -20.67
N ILE A 400 17.44 27.18 -20.94
CA ILE A 400 17.39 26.45 -22.21
C ILE A 400 16.01 25.78 -22.39
N ILE A 401 15.52 25.09 -21.36
CA ILE A 401 14.21 24.44 -21.35
C ILE A 401 13.10 25.45 -21.62
N ALA A 402 13.14 26.62 -20.95
CA ALA A 402 12.16 27.68 -21.13
C ALA A 402 12.18 28.24 -22.55
N ALA A 403 13.37 28.56 -23.08
CA ALA A 403 13.53 29.09 -24.43
C ALA A 403 13.05 28.10 -25.51
N VAL A 404 13.40 26.81 -25.39
CA VAL A 404 12.96 25.78 -26.33
C VAL A 404 11.45 25.55 -26.25
N SER A 405 10.89 25.55 -25.04
CA SER A 405 9.44 25.36 -24.85
C SER A 405 8.64 26.51 -25.45
N GLU A 406 9.07 27.76 -25.20
CA GLU A 406 8.45 28.95 -25.80
C GLU A 406 8.55 28.92 -27.32
N GLY A 407 9.73 28.59 -27.86
CA GLY A 407 9.93 28.43 -29.30
C GLY A 407 9.02 27.38 -29.92
N ARG A 408 8.80 26.23 -29.24
CA ARG A 408 7.86 25.20 -29.67
C ARG A 408 6.41 25.69 -29.63
N SER A 409 6.04 26.46 -28.60
CA SER A 409 4.70 27.06 -28.48
C SER A 409 4.42 28.02 -29.64
N VAL A 410 5.32 28.98 -29.86
CA VAL A 410 5.21 29.94 -30.97
C VAL A 410 5.18 29.23 -32.32
N LYS A 411 6.02 28.19 -32.52
CA LYS A 411 6.02 27.40 -33.75
C LYS A 411 4.65 26.74 -33.99
N ALA A 412 4.04 26.17 -32.95
CA ALA A 412 2.71 25.57 -33.02
C ALA A 412 1.61 26.60 -33.29
N GLU A 413 1.65 27.76 -32.63
CA GLU A 413 0.72 28.87 -32.87
C GLU A 413 0.79 29.40 -34.30
N LEU A 414 2.00 29.50 -34.85
CA LEU A 414 2.26 29.95 -36.22
C LEU A 414 2.05 28.84 -37.27
N ASN A 415 1.67 27.62 -36.87
CA ASN A 415 1.56 26.44 -37.75
C ASN A 415 2.78 26.20 -38.65
N VAL A 416 3.98 26.50 -38.13
CA VAL A 416 5.21 26.22 -38.85
C VAL A 416 5.54 24.73 -38.68
N PRO A 417 5.70 23.94 -39.76
CA PRO A 417 5.95 22.49 -39.69
C PRO A 417 7.24 22.13 -38.93
#